data_AF-A0A3D2SAL2-F1
#
_entry.id   AF-A0A3D2SAL2-F1
#
_cell.length_a   1.000
_cell.length_b   1.000
_cell.length_c   1.000
_cell.angle_alpha   90.00
_cell.angle_beta   90.00
_cell.angle_gamma   90.00
#
_symmetry.space_group_name_H-M   'P 1'
#
loop_
_entity.id
_entity.type
_entity.pdbx_description
1 polymer ?
#
loop_
_entity_poly.entity_id
_entity_poly.type
_entity_poly.pdbx_seq_one_letter_code
_entity_poly.pdbx_strand_id
1 'polypeptide(L)'
;CYSAMVKADVLNTDFTFQVQNPTSYAGEGYVSGTTAVGQWVPIEGEFTCAKAGMQRLCINFGKAAGTYYVDNVKFGEKKATTKAATRGVRIIPLSDEEKALLIGNALESWISQMVSHCKSHIKAWDVVNEPMREGGTLRDGTESSGDDIFSWVKYLGKDYAVTAFKLARQYGNGDSDKLFINDYNLEVSEAKLAGLIDYVTYIESKGAKVDGIGTQMHLSLSGKDANGIANLKQQIDKMFQTLAASGKLIKVSELDIALGTASPTDTQFADQAEMYRYVIESYKKYIPQAQQYGITIWGVSDDPAEHENWLPDDAPNLWDASYGRKHAYKGVADGFAGKDVSEDFSGDLQY
;
A
#
# COMPACT_ATOMS: atom_id res chain seq x y z
N CYS A 1 9.14 11.72 -43.89
CA CYS A 1 9.95 11.02 -42.87
C CYS A 1 9.02 10.45 -41.81
N TYR A 2 9.53 9.50 -41.04
CA TYR A 2 8.90 9.08 -39.80
C TYR A 2 9.93 8.99 -38.68
N SER A 3 9.43 9.09 -37.46
CA SER A 3 10.17 8.81 -36.24
C SER A 3 9.30 8.03 -35.27
N ALA A 4 9.93 7.20 -34.46
CA ALA A 4 9.31 6.52 -33.34
C ALA A 4 10.34 6.28 -32.24
N MET A 5 9.86 6.14 -31.00
CA MET A 5 10.63 5.59 -29.90
C MET A 5 10.32 4.10 -29.79
N VAL A 6 11.35 3.28 -29.69
CA VAL A 6 11.21 1.82 -29.57
C VAL A 6 12.01 1.36 -28.36
N LYS A 7 11.39 0.58 -27.48
CA LYS A 7 12.05 -0.15 -26.39
C LYS A 7 11.72 -1.62 -26.53
N ALA A 8 12.67 -2.49 -26.30
CA ALA A 8 12.44 -3.92 -26.31
C ALA A 8 13.09 -4.59 -25.11
N ASP A 9 12.60 -5.75 -24.72
CA ASP A 9 13.29 -6.65 -23.77
C ASP A 9 14.39 -7.48 -24.45
N VAL A 10 14.46 -7.45 -25.78
CA VAL A 10 15.48 -8.12 -26.60
C VAL A 10 16.20 -7.16 -27.53
N LEU A 11 17.46 -7.45 -27.82
CA LEU A 11 18.21 -6.79 -28.89
C LEU A 11 17.69 -7.28 -30.25
N ASN A 12 17.23 -6.36 -31.08
CA ASN A 12 16.73 -6.64 -32.42
C ASN A 12 17.31 -5.61 -33.40
N THR A 13 18.10 -6.08 -34.35
CA THR A 13 18.74 -5.23 -35.37
C THR A 13 17.86 -4.96 -36.59
N ASP A 14 16.70 -5.63 -36.66
CA ASP A 14 15.87 -5.70 -37.87
C ASP A 14 14.48 -5.07 -37.65
N PHE A 15 14.27 -4.33 -36.55
CA PHE A 15 13.01 -3.64 -36.30
C PHE A 15 12.82 -2.56 -37.37
N THR A 16 11.75 -2.68 -38.17
CA THR A 16 11.62 -1.91 -39.41
C THR A 16 10.24 -1.28 -39.53
N PHE A 17 10.22 -0.01 -39.93
CA PHE A 17 9.02 0.64 -40.44
C PHE A 17 9.04 0.60 -41.97
N GLN A 18 7.87 0.49 -42.58
CA GLN A 18 7.72 0.53 -44.04
C GLN A 18 6.33 1.05 -44.42
N VAL A 19 6.18 1.52 -45.65
CA VAL A 19 4.87 1.76 -46.25
C VAL A 19 4.53 0.65 -47.23
N GLN A 20 3.24 0.35 -47.35
CA GLN A 20 2.74 -0.75 -48.16
C GLN A 20 1.44 -0.37 -48.87
N ASN A 21 1.25 -0.88 -50.10
CA ASN A 21 -0.04 -0.86 -50.78
C ASN A 21 -0.96 -1.91 -50.14
N PRO A 22 -2.17 -1.53 -49.70
CA PRO A 22 -3.00 -2.45 -48.95
C PRO A 22 -3.55 -3.63 -49.76
N THR A 23 -3.61 -3.50 -51.09
CA THR A 23 -4.18 -4.49 -52.00
C THR A 23 -3.10 -5.39 -52.61
N SER A 24 -2.02 -4.81 -53.14
CA SER A 24 -0.97 -5.56 -53.82
C SER A 24 0.15 -6.05 -52.89
N TYR A 25 0.16 -5.57 -51.64
CA TYR A 25 1.23 -5.81 -50.66
C TYR A 25 2.63 -5.34 -51.09
N ALA A 26 2.74 -4.61 -52.20
CA ALA A 26 3.97 -3.97 -52.61
C ALA A 26 4.43 -2.99 -51.51
N GLY A 27 5.66 -3.13 -51.04
CA GLY A 27 6.24 -2.27 -50.01
C GLY A 27 7.37 -1.36 -50.52
N GLU A 28 7.60 -0.26 -49.82
CA GLU A 28 8.77 0.61 -49.96
C GLU A 28 8.99 1.44 -48.68
N GLY A 29 10.04 2.28 -48.66
CA GLY A 29 10.30 3.16 -47.51
C GLY A 29 10.74 2.43 -46.23
N TYR A 30 11.40 1.28 -46.39
CA TYR A 30 11.96 0.48 -45.32
C TYR A 30 13.04 1.28 -44.56
N VAL A 31 12.83 1.53 -43.27
CA VAL A 31 13.86 2.05 -42.37
C VAL A 31 13.92 1.14 -41.17
N SER A 32 15.07 0.50 -41.05
CA SER A 32 15.39 -0.40 -39.95
C SER A 32 16.15 0.35 -38.86
N GLY A 33 15.93 -0.03 -37.62
CA GLY A 33 16.69 0.44 -36.47
C GLY A 33 16.97 -0.71 -35.51
N THR A 34 18.00 -0.52 -34.68
CA THR A 34 18.40 -1.50 -33.66
C THR A 34 17.76 -1.13 -32.34
N THR A 35 16.98 -2.04 -31.74
CA THR A 35 16.46 -1.87 -30.37
C THR A 35 17.55 -2.04 -29.33
N ALA A 36 17.34 -1.53 -28.11
CA ALA A 36 18.21 -1.80 -26.98
C ALA A 36 17.40 -2.39 -25.82
N VAL A 37 17.98 -3.35 -25.11
CA VAL A 37 17.33 -4.04 -24.00
C VAL A 37 17.01 -3.04 -22.88
N GLY A 38 15.73 -2.87 -22.58
CA GLY A 38 15.25 -1.99 -21.52
C GLY A 38 15.38 -0.49 -21.81
N GLN A 39 15.93 -0.10 -22.96
CA GLN A 39 16.17 1.30 -23.31
C GLN A 39 15.33 1.76 -24.48
N TRP A 40 14.75 2.95 -24.35
CA TRP A 40 14.10 3.64 -25.46
C TRP A 40 15.15 4.15 -26.44
N VAL A 41 15.05 3.73 -27.69
CA VAL A 41 15.90 4.19 -28.80
C VAL A 41 15.06 4.88 -29.87
N PRO A 42 15.55 5.97 -30.48
CA PRO A 42 14.87 6.59 -31.60
C PRO A 42 15.13 5.80 -32.89
N ILE A 43 14.06 5.48 -33.63
CA ILE A 43 14.13 4.98 -35.00
C ILE A 43 13.53 6.04 -35.90
N GLU A 44 14.37 6.63 -36.75
CA GLU A 44 13.99 7.71 -37.64
C GLU A 44 14.47 7.42 -39.05
N GLY A 45 13.66 7.78 -40.03
CA GLY A 45 14.14 7.72 -41.40
C GLY A 45 13.32 8.49 -42.40
N GLU A 46 13.97 8.70 -43.52
CA GLU A 46 13.40 9.32 -44.70
C GLU A 46 12.96 8.23 -45.67
N PHE A 47 11.81 8.46 -46.28
CA PHE A 47 11.28 7.58 -47.29
C PHE A 47 10.63 8.43 -48.38
N THR A 48 10.65 7.89 -49.59
CA THR A 48 9.95 8.45 -50.74
C THR A 48 9.01 7.39 -51.26
N CYS A 49 7.73 7.73 -51.40
CA CYS A 49 6.76 6.84 -52.03
C CYS A 49 6.84 7.01 -53.56
N ALA A 50 7.48 6.07 -54.25
CA ALA A 50 7.54 6.06 -55.72
C ALA A 50 6.43 5.21 -56.34
N LYS A 51 5.89 4.25 -55.60
CA LYS A 51 4.83 3.35 -56.05
C LYS A 51 3.45 3.93 -55.74
N ALA A 52 2.50 3.70 -56.64
CA ALA A 52 1.12 4.16 -56.45
C ALA A 52 0.41 3.41 -55.30
N GLY A 53 -0.41 4.14 -54.54
CA GLY A 53 -1.31 3.57 -53.55
C GLY A 53 -0.65 3.07 -52.25
N MET A 54 0.53 3.59 -51.88
CA MET A 54 1.13 3.34 -50.56
C MET A 54 0.30 4.01 -49.45
N GLN A 55 -0.60 3.26 -48.82
CA GLN A 55 -1.58 3.79 -47.85
C GLN A 55 -1.56 3.07 -46.49
N ARG A 56 -0.71 2.05 -46.31
CA ARG A 56 -0.56 1.31 -45.07
C ARG A 56 0.82 1.58 -44.49
N LEU A 57 0.90 1.95 -43.22
CA LEU A 57 2.13 1.85 -42.44
C LEU A 57 2.23 0.45 -41.85
N CYS A 58 3.38 -0.20 -42.00
CA CYS A 58 3.65 -1.46 -41.34
C CYS A 58 4.84 -1.31 -40.39
N ILE A 59 4.73 -1.99 -39.25
CA ILE A 59 5.81 -2.19 -38.29
C ILE A 59 6.18 -3.67 -38.37
N ASN A 60 7.43 -3.94 -38.71
CA ASN A 60 7.98 -5.28 -38.80
C ASN A 60 8.94 -5.49 -37.62
N PHE A 61 8.58 -6.41 -36.73
CA PHE A 61 9.34 -6.75 -35.54
C PHE A 61 10.53 -7.69 -35.82
N GLY A 62 10.82 -8.02 -37.08
CA GLY A 62 11.94 -8.89 -37.42
C GLY A 62 11.76 -10.32 -36.91
N LYS A 63 12.87 -10.99 -36.58
CA LYS A 63 12.88 -12.41 -36.15
C LYS A 63 13.10 -12.59 -34.64
N ALA A 64 13.48 -11.54 -33.92
CA ALA A 64 13.71 -11.61 -32.49
C ALA A 64 12.36 -11.66 -31.76
N ALA A 65 12.11 -12.75 -31.03
CA ALA A 65 10.92 -12.88 -30.20
C ALA A 65 11.12 -12.10 -28.89
N GLY A 66 10.18 -11.22 -28.56
CA GLY A 66 10.22 -10.41 -27.35
C GLY A 66 9.06 -9.42 -27.28
N THR A 67 9.03 -8.63 -26.21
CA THR A 67 8.07 -7.54 -26.02
C THR A 67 8.64 -6.25 -26.55
N TYR A 68 7.93 -5.64 -27.50
CA TYR A 68 8.29 -4.36 -28.09
C TYR A 68 7.30 -3.29 -27.68
N TYR A 69 7.82 -2.20 -27.13
CA TYR A 69 7.08 -0.98 -26.82
C TYR A 69 7.40 0.04 -27.91
N VAL A 70 6.37 0.55 -28.58
CA VAL A 70 6.51 1.57 -29.63
C VAL A 70 5.69 2.77 -29.21
N ASP A 71 6.31 3.94 -29.15
CA ASP A 71 5.68 5.17 -28.71
C ASP A 71 6.14 6.36 -29.55
N ASN A 72 5.42 7.48 -29.46
CA ASN A 72 5.75 8.75 -30.13
C ASN A 72 5.93 8.62 -31.65
N VAL A 73 5.15 7.75 -32.29
CA VAL A 73 5.18 7.57 -33.73
C VAL A 73 4.69 8.84 -34.43
N LYS A 74 5.54 9.45 -35.26
CA LYS A 74 5.26 10.68 -36.00
C LYS A 74 5.53 10.48 -37.48
N PHE A 75 4.68 11.07 -38.32
CA PHE A 75 4.83 11.15 -39.78
C PHE A 75 4.76 12.60 -40.22
N GLY A 76 5.59 12.97 -41.20
CA GLY A 76 5.52 14.30 -41.78
C GLY A 76 6.57 14.55 -42.86
N GLU A 77 6.57 15.78 -43.38
CA GLU A 77 7.62 16.23 -44.28
C GLU A 77 8.96 16.40 -43.54
N LYS A 78 10.06 16.08 -44.23
CA LYS A 78 11.40 16.31 -43.68
C LYS A 78 11.62 17.81 -43.51
N LYS A 79 11.88 18.25 -42.28
CA LYS A 79 12.34 19.61 -42.01
C LYS A 79 13.84 19.70 -42.24
N ALA A 80 14.31 20.76 -42.90
CA ALA A 80 15.74 21.00 -43.09
C ALA A 80 16.43 21.21 -41.73
N THR A 81 17.45 20.41 -41.43
CA THR A 81 18.19 20.49 -40.17
C THR A 81 19.29 21.55 -40.24
N THR A 82 19.16 22.63 -39.47
CA THR A 82 20.28 23.56 -39.21
C THR A 82 21.07 23.08 -38.00
N LYS A 83 22.31 22.64 -38.24
CA LYS A 83 23.32 22.14 -37.28
C LYS A 83 23.06 20.75 -36.70
N ALA A 84 24.15 19.99 -36.56
CA ALA A 84 24.19 18.66 -35.98
C ALA A 84 23.76 18.71 -34.50
N ALA A 85 22.46 18.54 -34.25
CA ALA A 85 21.95 18.33 -32.90
C ALA A 85 22.47 16.97 -32.40
N THR A 86 23.06 16.96 -31.22
CA THR A 86 23.51 15.75 -30.53
C THR A 86 22.33 14.79 -30.41
N ARG A 87 22.43 13.62 -31.06
CA ARG A 87 21.36 12.64 -31.28
C ARG A 87 21.14 11.72 -30.07
N GLY A 88 20.97 12.32 -28.88
CA GLY A 88 20.63 11.60 -27.65
C GLY A 88 19.14 11.67 -27.36
N VAL A 89 18.59 10.65 -26.71
CA VAL A 89 17.24 10.71 -26.14
C VAL A 89 17.21 11.85 -25.14
N ARG A 90 16.45 12.90 -25.45
CA ARG A 90 16.17 13.96 -24.49
C ARG A 90 15.02 13.48 -23.62
N ILE A 91 15.34 12.90 -22.47
CA ILE A 91 14.36 12.72 -21.39
C ILE A 91 14.04 14.12 -20.89
N ILE A 92 12.79 14.54 -21.05
CA ILE A 92 12.27 15.76 -20.44
C ILE A 92 11.54 15.27 -19.19
N PRO A 93 12.10 15.46 -17.98
CA PRO A 93 11.39 15.12 -16.77
C PRO A 93 10.10 15.93 -16.71
N LEU A 94 9.00 15.28 -16.30
CA LEU A 94 7.76 15.98 -16.00
C LEU A 94 8.01 17.08 -14.96
N SER A 95 7.31 18.20 -15.11
CA SER A 95 7.27 19.22 -14.05
C SER A 95 6.60 18.66 -12.79
N ASP A 96 6.80 19.33 -11.66
CA ASP A 96 6.17 18.88 -10.42
C ASP A 96 4.64 19.04 -10.47
N GLU A 97 4.14 20.03 -11.22
CA GLU A 97 2.71 20.19 -11.51
C GLU A 97 2.15 19.06 -12.37
N GLU A 98 2.87 18.64 -13.41
CA GLU A 98 2.46 17.51 -14.27
C GLU A 98 2.42 16.20 -13.47
N LYS A 99 3.43 15.97 -12.60
CA LYS A 99 3.43 14.81 -11.70
C LYS A 99 2.27 14.87 -10.72
N ALA A 100 2.05 16.00 -10.06
CA ALA A 100 0.97 16.17 -9.10
C ALA A 100 -0.40 15.94 -9.75
N LEU A 101 -0.60 16.41 -10.98
CA LEU A 101 -1.83 16.17 -11.74
C LEU A 101 -2.02 14.67 -12.06
N LEU A 102 -1.00 14.01 -12.58
CA LEU A 102 -1.08 12.58 -12.94
C LEU A 102 -1.30 11.70 -11.71
N ILE A 103 -0.55 11.93 -10.64
CA ILE A 103 -0.66 11.19 -9.37
C ILE A 103 -1.98 11.51 -8.67
N GLY A 104 -2.44 12.76 -8.70
CA GLY A 104 -3.74 13.15 -8.14
C GLY A 104 -4.89 12.45 -8.85
N ASN A 105 -4.86 12.40 -10.18
CA ASN A 105 -5.84 11.66 -10.98
C ASN A 105 -5.79 10.15 -10.69
N ALA A 106 -4.59 9.59 -10.48
CA ALA A 106 -4.44 8.18 -10.10
C ALA A 106 -5.02 7.89 -8.70
N LEU A 107 -4.80 8.77 -7.71
CA LEU A 107 -5.39 8.66 -6.37
C LEU A 107 -6.92 8.69 -6.44
N GLU A 108 -7.48 9.66 -7.18
CA GLU A 108 -8.92 9.78 -7.38
C GLU A 108 -9.51 8.54 -8.06
N SER A 109 -8.87 8.10 -9.15
CA SER A 109 -9.28 6.91 -9.89
C SER A 109 -9.27 5.65 -9.02
N TRP A 110 -8.23 5.47 -8.20
CA TRP A 110 -8.12 4.33 -7.29
C TRP A 110 -9.20 4.34 -6.22
N ILE A 111 -9.32 5.43 -5.45
CA ILE A 111 -10.26 5.50 -4.33
C ILE A 111 -11.70 5.43 -4.84
N SER A 112 -12.03 6.18 -5.89
CA SER A 112 -13.39 6.20 -6.43
C SER A 112 -13.84 4.82 -6.91
N GLN A 113 -13.00 4.09 -7.64
CA GLN A 113 -13.33 2.77 -8.16
C GLN A 113 -13.39 1.73 -7.05
N MET A 114 -12.38 1.67 -6.16
CA MET A 114 -12.32 0.68 -5.09
C MET A 114 -13.49 0.84 -4.12
N VAL A 115 -13.73 2.06 -3.63
CA VAL A 115 -14.81 2.33 -2.69
C VAL A 115 -16.16 2.10 -3.35
N SER A 116 -16.38 2.57 -4.59
CA SER A 116 -17.65 2.37 -5.29
C SER A 116 -17.96 0.90 -5.54
N HIS A 117 -16.95 0.08 -5.86
CA HIS A 117 -17.11 -1.34 -6.09
C HIS A 117 -17.46 -2.09 -4.80
N CYS A 118 -16.79 -1.74 -3.70
CA CYS A 118 -16.87 -2.48 -2.44
C CYS A 118 -17.98 -2.01 -1.48
N LYS A 119 -18.59 -0.83 -1.69
CA LYS A 119 -19.51 -0.18 -0.73
C LYS A 119 -20.73 -0.98 -0.33
N SER A 120 -21.14 -2.01 -1.07
CA SER A 120 -22.23 -2.92 -0.65
C SER A 120 -21.81 -3.85 0.50
N HIS A 121 -20.52 -4.17 0.61
CA HIS A 121 -19.99 -5.15 1.58
C HIS A 121 -19.09 -4.50 2.63
N ILE A 122 -18.31 -3.49 2.24
CA ILE A 122 -17.32 -2.85 3.12
C ILE A 122 -17.89 -1.55 3.69
N LYS A 123 -17.91 -1.46 5.03
CA LYS A 123 -18.46 -0.34 5.80
C LYS A 123 -17.42 0.40 6.64
N ALA A 124 -16.19 -0.07 6.65
CA ALA A 124 -15.08 0.65 7.25
C ALA A 124 -13.82 0.51 6.43
N TRP A 125 -13.04 1.59 6.42
CA TRP A 125 -11.84 1.73 5.59
C TRP A 125 -10.74 2.37 6.40
N ASP A 126 -9.54 1.78 6.34
CA ASP A 126 -8.31 2.49 6.63
C ASP A 126 -7.97 3.30 5.37
N VAL A 127 -8.36 4.57 5.35
CA VAL A 127 -8.25 5.44 4.16
C VAL A 127 -6.80 5.84 3.91
N VAL A 128 -6.06 6.05 4.99
CA VAL A 128 -4.63 6.37 4.97
C VAL A 128 -3.95 5.49 6.00
N ASN A 129 -2.95 4.73 5.55
CA ASN A 129 -2.15 3.84 6.38
C ASN A 129 -0.73 4.40 6.52
N GLU A 130 -0.20 4.37 7.74
CA GLU A 130 1.19 4.68 8.10
C GLU A 130 1.76 6.03 7.64
N PRO A 131 1.00 7.15 7.78
CA PRO A 131 1.47 8.45 7.32
C PRO A 131 2.61 9.02 8.17
N MET A 132 2.85 8.49 9.37
CA MET A 132 3.77 9.08 10.34
C MET A 132 5.15 8.42 10.32
N ARG A 133 6.17 9.23 10.63
CA ARG A 133 7.49 8.78 11.06
C ARG A 133 7.48 8.49 12.56
N GLU A 134 8.44 7.70 13.03
CA GLU A 134 8.58 7.35 14.46
C GLU A 134 8.66 8.57 15.40
N GLY A 135 9.21 9.69 14.92
CA GLY A 135 9.32 10.94 15.67
C GLY A 135 8.08 11.86 15.66
N GLY A 136 6.95 11.43 15.07
CA GLY A 136 5.71 12.22 15.08
C GLY A 136 5.55 13.24 13.96
N THR A 137 6.48 13.32 13.02
CA THR A 137 6.32 14.12 11.81
C THR A 137 5.71 13.28 10.69
N LEU A 138 5.00 13.93 9.76
CA LEU A 138 4.55 13.26 8.55
C LEU A 138 5.74 12.74 7.75
N ARG A 139 5.52 11.62 7.07
CA ARG A 139 6.40 11.20 5.99
C ARG A 139 6.45 12.27 4.89
N ASP A 140 7.56 12.35 4.17
CA ASP A 140 7.81 13.27 3.05
C ASP A 140 8.27 12.55 1.78
N GLY A 141 8.40 11.22 1.82
CA GLY A 141 8.85 10.40 0.70
C GLY A 141 10.36 10.27 0.55
N THR A 142 11.11 10.54 1.63
CA THR A 142 12.56 10.30 1.74
C THR A 142 12.90 9.11 2.65
N GLU A 143 11.91 8.44 3.23
CA GLU A 143 12.06 7.40 4.26
C GLU A 143 12.60 6.08 3.74
N SER A 144 12.51 5.83 2.43
CA SER A 144 12.98 4.59 1.86
C SER A 144 13.44 4.77 0.42
N SER A 145 14.45 4.00 0.06
CA SER A 145 15.09 3.99 -1.27
C SER A 145 14.83 2.71 -2.05
N GLY A 146 13.80 1.94 -1.66
CA GLY A 146 13.39 0.74 -2.38
C GLY A 146 12.72 1.12 -3.71
N ASP A 147 12.99 0.33 -4.76
CA ASP A 147 12.46 0.59 -6.10
C ASP A 147 10.93 0.44 -6.21
N ASP A 148 10.29 -0.19 -5.21
CA ASP A 148 8.85 -0.44 -5.14
C ASP A 148 8.14 0.38 -4.03
N ILE A 149 8.72 1.52 -3.63
CA ILE A 149 8.14 2.35 -2.57
C ILE A 149 7.57 3.63 -3.17
N PHE A 150 6.25 3.77 -3.04
CA PHE A 150 5.52 4.95 -3.48
C PHE A 150 5.07 5.80 -2.29
N SER A 151 5.22 7.13 -2.41
CA SER A 151 4.84 8.08 -1.36
C SER A 151 3.93 9.17 -1.93
N TRP A 152 2.65 9.15 -1.55
CA TRP A 152 1.65 10.13 -1.98
C TRP A 152 2.04 11.55 -1.59
N VAL A 153 2.49 11.74 -0.35
CA VAL A 153 2.86 13.05 0.22
C VAL A 153 4.02 13.72 -0.51
N LYS A 154 4.92 12.94 -1.13
CA LYS A 154 6.01 13.49 -1.95
C LYS A 154 5.52 14.30 -3.15
N TYR A 155 4.43 13.85 -3.78
CA TYR A 155 3.91 14.43 -5.01
C TYR A 155 2.70 15.34 -4.78
N LEU A 156 1.90 15.02 -3.76
CA LEU A 156 0.63 15.70 -3.48
C LEU A 156 0.67 16.58 -2.23
N GLY A 157 1.80 16.58 -1.50
CA GLY A 157 1.93 17.25 -0.22
C GLY A 157 0.99 16.68 0.85
N LYS A 158 0.97 17.29 2.03
CA LYS A 158 0.16 16.81 3.17
C LYS A 158 -1.35 16.80 2.94
N ASP A 159 -1.85 17.47 1.89
CA ASP A 159 -3.28 17.52 1.56
C ASP A 159 -3.77 16.25 0.85
N TYR A 160 -2.88 15.32 0.48
CA TYR A 160 -3.29 14.05 -0.14
C TYR A 160 -4.31 13.29 0.72
N ALA A 161 -4.15 13.26 2.05
CA ALA A 161 -5.09 12.61 2.95
C ALA A 161 -6.43 13.36 3.01
N VAL A 162 -6.42 14.70 2.97
CA VAL A 162 -7.66 15.51 2.90
C VAL A 162 -8.47 15.08 1.68
N THR A 163 -7.80 14.98 0.53
CA THR A 163 -8.41 14.52 -0.72
C THR A 163 -8.90 13.07 -0.59
N ALA A 164 -8.07 12.17 -0.05
CA ALA A 164 -8.42 10.76 0.11
C ALA A 164 -9.68 10.56 0.98
N PHE A 165 -9.77 11.22 2.13
CA PHE A 165 -10.96 11.15 3.00
C PHE A 165 -12.21 11.74 2.36
N LYS A 166 -12.09 12.85 1.60
CA LYS A 166 -13.22 13.42 0.86
C LYS A 166 -13.71 12.47 -0.23
N LEU A 167 -12.81 11.88 -1.00
CA LEU A 167 -13.13 10.91 -2.04
C LEU A 167 -13.78 9.65 -1.46
N ALA A 168 -13.20 9.07 -0.40
CA ALA A 168 -13.76 7.90 0.25
C ALA A 168 -15.19 8.17 0.76
N ARG A 169 -15.41 9.34 1.37
CA ARG A 169 -16.76 9.75 1.80
C ARG A 169 -17.73 9.95 0.61
N GLN A 170 -17.26 10.57 -0.47
CA GLN A 170 -18.07 10.87 -1.66
C GLN A 170 -18.53 9.61 -2.40
N TYR A 171 -17.63 8.64 -2.60
CA TYR A 171 -17.90 7.45 -3.40
C TYR A 171 -18.45 6.27 -2.59
N GLY A 172 -18.26 6.30 -1.26
CA GLY A 172 -18.84 5.34 -0.32
C GLY A 172 -20.31 5.59 0.00
N ASN A 173 -20.72 5.20 1.21
CA ASN A 173 -22.08 5.34 1.71
C ASN A 173 -22.26 6.57 2.63
N GLY A 174 -21.54 7.66 2.36
CA GLY A 174 -21.57 8.85 3.21
C GLY A 174 -21.21 8.51 4.66
N ASP A 175 -21.88 9.12 5.64
CA ASP A 175 -21.60 8.96 7.08
C ASP A 175 -21.88 7.55 7.67
N SER A 176 -22.51 6.67 6.89
CA SER A 176 -22.75 5.29 7.33
C SER A 176 -21.47 4.45 7.32
N ASP A 177 -20.54 4.74 6.40
CA ASP A 177 -19.20 4.15 6.42
C ASP A 177 -18.32 4.81 7.49
N LYS A 178 -17.38 4.07 8.08
CA LYS A 178 -16.41 4.57 9.05
C LYS A 178 -15.02 4.64 8.45
N LEU A 179 -14.47 5.84 8.40
CA LEU A 179 -13.19 6.14 7.76
C LEU A 179 -12.12 6.37 8.83
N PHE A 180 -11.11 5.51 8.82
CA PHE A 180 -10.01 5.48 9.77
C PHE A 180 -8.72 5.98 9.13
N ILE A 181 -7.85 6.54 9.98
CA ILE A 181 -6.41 6.62 9.71
C ILE A 181 -5.73 5.59 10.60
N ASN A 182 -4.81 4.79 10.06
CA ASN A 182 -4.23 3.63 10.75
C ASN A 182 -2.70 3.74 10.79
N ASP A 183 -2.07 3.35 11.91
CA ASP A 183 -0.60 3.36 12.04
C ASP A 183 -0.13 2.39 13.15
N TYR A 184 1.16 2.02 13.11
CA TYR A 184 1.83 1.16 14.08
C TYR A 184 2.70 1.94 15.07
N ASN A 185 3.21 1.27 16.11
CA ASN A 185 4.06 1.83 17.17
C ASN A 185 3.41 2.95 17.99
N LEU A 186 2.09 3.13 17.90
CA LEU A 186 1.39 4.19 18.64
C LEU A 186 1.43 3.94 20.15
N GLU A 187 1.50 2.67 20.54
CA GLU A 187 1.61 2.22 21.91
C GLU A 187 2.97 2.55 22.52
N VAL A 188 4.06 2.50 21.74
CA VAL A 188 5.43 2.75 22.25
C VAL A 188 5.96 4.16 21.96
N SER A 189 5.42 4.88 20.97
CA SER A 189 5.87 6.23 20.59
C SER A 189 4.79 7.29 20.84
N GLU A 190 4.91 7.98 21.97
CA GLU A 190 4.04 9.12 22.31
C GLU A 190 4.11 10.24 21.26
N ALA A 191 5.30 10.46 20.67
CA ALA A 191 5.49 11.45 19.62
C ALA A 191 4.73 11.08 18.34
N LYS A 192 4.79 9.80 17.93
CA LYS A 192 4.07 9.29 16.75
C LYS A 192 2.56 9.39 16.94
N LEU A 193 2.07 8.98 18.12
CA LEU A 193 0.66 9.09 18.48
C LEU A 193 0.16 10.54 18.46
N ALA A 194 0.90 11.47 19.07
CA ALA A 194 0.56 12.88 19.06
C ALA A 194 0.53 13.44 17.63
N GLY A 195 1.54 13.13 16.82
CA GLY A 195 1.61 13.56 15.43
C GLY A 195 0.46 13.03 14.56
N LEU A 196 0.02 11.79 14.78
CA LEU A 196 -1.13 11.23 14.08
C LEU A 196 -2.42 11.98 14.45
N ILE A 197 -2.65 12.26 15.74
CA ILE A 197 -3.81 13.03 16.22
C ILE A 197 -3.79 14.46 15.67
N ASP A 198 -2.61 15.09 15.62
CA ASP A 198 -2.44 16.42 15.00
C ASP A 198 -2.75 16.37 13.51
N TYR A 199 -2.36 15.30 12.81
CA TYR A 199 -2.69 15.14 11.40
C TYR A 199 -4.18 14.90 11.15
N VAL A 200 -4.85 14.13 12.02
CA VAL A 200 -6.31 14.01 12.01
C VAL A 200 -6.96 15.38 12.15
N THR A 201 -6.52 16.17 13.14
CA THR A 201 -7.02 17.54 13.37
C THR A 201 -6.78 18.43 12.14
N TYR A 202 -5.61 18.30 11.51
CA TYR A 202 -5.29 19.01 10.26
C TYR A 202 -6.25 18.63 9.13
N ILE A 203 -6.48 17.35 8.90
CA ILE A 203 -7.37 16.83 7.86
C ILE A 203 -8.78 17.41 8.04
N GLU A 204 -9.27 17.43 9.27
CA GLU A 204 -10.59 17.96 9.60
C GLU A 204 -10.69 19.47 9.49
N SER A 205 -9.63 20.20 9.84
CA SER A 205 -9.55 21.65 9.62
C SER A 205 -9.69 22.05 8.14
N LYS A 206 -9.44 21.12 7.21
CA LYS A 206 -9.59 21.29 5.76
C LYS A 206 -10.93 20.78 5.21
N GLY A 207 -11.86 20.43 6.10
CA GLY A 207 -13.24 20.04 5.77
C GLY A 207 -13.39 18.59 5.32
N ALA A 208 -12.40 17.74 5.52
CA ALA A 208 -12.59 16.29 5.49
C ALA A 208 -13.08 15.79 6.86
N LYS A 209 -13.54 14.55 6.96
CA LYS A 209 -13.99 13.94 8.22
C LYS A 209 -13.26 12.63 8.44
N VAL A 210 -12.63 12.50 9.60
CA VAL A 210 -12.00 11.25 10.07
C VAL A 210 -12.83 10.72 11.22
N ASP A 211 -13.45 9.56 11.04
CA ASP A 211 -14.33 8.98 12.07
C ASP A 211 -13.53 8.31 13.19
N GLY A 212 -12.38 7.73 12.83
CA GLY A 212 -11.62 6.89 13.74
C GLY A 212 -10.11 6.89 13.54
N ILE A 213 -9.42 6.39 14.56
CA ILE A 213 -7.99 6.09 14.56
C ILE A 213 -7.83 4.59 14.77
N GLY A 214 -7.12 3.93 13.86
CA GLY A 214 -6.65 2.57 13.98
C GLY A 214 -5.26 2.55 14.62
N THR A 215 -5.09 1.70 15.63
CA THR A 215 -3.78 1.29 16.13
C THR A 215 -3.56 -0.15 15.70
N GLN A 216 -2.51 -0.39 14.91
CA GLN A 216 -2.21 -1.74 14.41
C GLN A 216 -1.98 -2.70 15.58
N MET A 217 -1.23 -2.26 16.60
CA MET A 217 -0.95 -3.03 17.82
C MET A 217 -0.14 -4.31 17.55
N HIS A 218 0.86 -4.20 16.67
CA HIS A 218 1.88 -5.24 16.51
C HIS A 218 2.83 -5.22 17.71
N LEU A 219 2.62 -6.14 18.65
CA LEU A 219 3.41 -6.21 19.88
C LEU A 219 4.53 -7.24 19.76
N SER A 220 5.60 -7.04 20.52
CA SER A 220 6.65 -8.05 20.67
C SER A 220 7.00 -8.24 22.13
N LEU A 221 7.06 -9.50 22.57
CA LEU A 221 7.60 -9.92 23.86
C LEU A 221 9.04 -10.44 23.75
N SER A 222 9.60 -10.46 22.53
CA SER A 222 10.96 -10.96 22.28
C SER A 222 11.99 -10.24 23.15
N GLY A 223 12.77 -11.02 23.90
CA GLY A 223 13.82 -10.52 24.78
C GLY A 223 13.35 -9.66 25.96
N LYS A 224 12.04 -9.56 26.23
CA LYS A 224 11.52 -8.79 27.38
C LYS A 224 11.50 -9.64 28.64
N ASP A 225 12.00 -9.06 29.72
CA ASP A 225 11.81 -9.60 31.06
C ASP A 225 10.49 -9.07 31.68
N ALA A 226 10.22 -9.41 32.93
CA ALA A 226 9.03 -8.96 33.64
C ALA A 226 8.91 -7.42 33.70
N ASN A 227 10.03 -6.70 33.79
CA ASN A 227 10.02 -5.23 33.81
C ASN A 227 9.70 -4.66 32.43
N GLY A 228 10.26 -5.26 31.36
CA GLY A 228 9.96 -4.89 29.98
C GLY A 228 8.49 -5.13 29.63
N ILE A 229 7.91 -6.24 30.07
CA ILE A 229 6.48 -6.54 29.92
C ILE A 229 5.64 -5.53 30.70
N ALA A 230 5.99 -5.25 31.95
CA ALA A 230 5.26 -4.27 32.77
C ALA A 230 5.32 -2.85 32.18
N ASN A 231 6.46 -2.45 31.60
CA ASN A 231 6.60 -1.17 30.92
C ASN A 231 5.73 -1.09 29.66
N LEU A 232 5.72 -2.15 28.84
CA LEU A 232 4.87 -2.22 27.66
C LEU A 232 3.37 -2.12 28.03
N LYS A 233 2.95 -2.77 29.11
CA LYS A 233 1.58 -2.65 29.64
C LYS A 233 1.22 -1.19 30.00
N GLN A 234 2.13 -0.45 30.63
CA GLN A 234 1.92 0.98 30.95
C GLN A 234 1.85 1.85 29.69
N GLN A 235 2.67 1.56 28.69
CA GLN A 235 2.68 2.22 27.39
C GLN A 235 1.34 2.03 26.64
N ILE A 236 0.83 0.80 26.61
CA ILE A 236 -0.50 0.47 26.05
C ILE A 236 -1.61 1.26 26.75
N ASP A 237 -1.63 1.27 28.09
CA ASP A 237 -2.60 2.05 28.87
C ASP A 237 -2.57 3.54 28.50
N LYS A 238 -1.36 4.11 28.43
CA LYS A 238 -1.15 5.52 28.12
C LYS A 238 -1.63 5.87 26.71
N MET A 239 -1.36 5.00 25.75
CA MET A 239 -1.84 5.16 24.38
C MET A 239 -3.37 5.11 24.33
N PHE A 240 -4.03 4.13 24.95
CA PHE A 240 -5.50 4.07 24.95
C PHE A 240 -6.13 5.29 25.64
N GLN A 241 -5.58 5.77 26.75
CA GLN A 241 -6.04 7.02 27.39
C GLN A 241 -5.94 8.22 26.45
N THR A 242 -4.83 8.32 25.70
CA THR A 242 -4.59 9.41 24.75
C THR A 242 -5.51 9.31 23.53
N LEU A 243 -5.73 8.10 23.02
CA LEU A 243 -6.67 7.83 21.93
C LEU A 243 -8.12 8.14 22.36
N ALA A 244 -8.55 7.77 23.56
CA ALA A 244 -9.87 8.12 24.08
C ALA A 244 -10.09 9.64 24.11
N ALA A 245 -9.07 10.39 24.53
CA ALA A 245 -9.11 11.85 24.59
C ALA A 245 -9.26 12.53 23.21
N SER A 246 -8.92 11.83 22.12
CA SER A 246 -9.08 12.36 20.74
C SER A 246 -10.55 12.55 20.33
N GLY A 247 -11.50 11.91 21.02
CA GLY A 247 -12.90 11.95 20.64
C GLY A 247 -13.28 10.98 19.51
N LYS A 248 -12.31 10.27 18.91
CA LYS A 248 -12.51 9.40 17.74
C LYS A 248 -12.97 7.99 18.10
N LEU A 249 -13.51 7.28 17.10
CA LEU A 249 -13.64 5.82 17.17
C LEU A 249 -12.25 5.19 17.20
N ILE A 250 -12.01 4.25 18.11
CA ILE A 250 -10.72 3.58 18.25
C ILE A 250 -10.87 2.13 17.81
N LYS A 251 -10.04 1.71 16.87
CA LYS A 251 -9.94 0.32 16.40
C LYS A 251 -8.56 -0.22 16.73
N VAL A 252 -8.49 -1.38 17.38
CA VAL A 252 -7.28 -2.20 17.34
C VAL A 252 -7.39 -3.01 16.04
N SER A 253 -6.54 -2.72 15.06
CA SER A 253 -6.76 -3.16 13.67
C SER A 253 -6.02 -4.43 13.30
N GLU A 254 -4.87 -4.70 13.89
CA GLU A 254 -3.93 -5.72 13.41
C GLU A 254 -3.19 -6.40 14.58
N LEU A 255 -3.89 -6.69 15.68
CA LEU A 255 -3.27 -7.21 16.90
C LEU A 255 -2.59 -8.56 16.62
N ASP A 256 -1.29 -8.61 16.86
CA ASP A 256 -0.51 -9.83 16.97
C ASP A 256 0.58 -9.63 18.05
N ILE A 257 1.10 -10.74 18.60
CA ILE A 257 2.06 -10.67 19.71
C ILE A 257 3.23 -11.62 19.43
N ALA A 258 4.27 -11.08 18.81
CA ALA A 258 5.49 -11.80 18.47
C ALA A 258 6.25 -12.28 19.72
N LEU A 259 6.72 -13.52 19.69
CA LEU A 259 7.58 -14.10 20.72
C LEU A 259 9.06 -14.07 20.30
N GLY A 260 9.34 -13.86 19.01
CA GLY A 260 10.67 -13.79 18.42
C GLY A 260 11.35 -15.15 18.30
N THR A 261 10.59 -16.24 18.23
CA THR A 261 11.14 -17.60 18.13
C THR A 261 10.14 -18.61 17.56
N ALA A 262 10.65 -19.54 16.75
CA ALA A 262 9.89 -20.68 16.20
C ALA A 262 9.66 -21.82 17.22
N SER A 263 10.21 -21.71 18.44
CA SER A 263 10.03 -22.73 19.48
C SER A 263 9.78 -22.09 20.84
N PRO A 264 8.64 -21.40 21.02
CA PRO A 264 8.33 -20.76 22.29
C PRO A 264 8.16 -21.78 23.42
N THR A 265 8.59 -21.39 24.61
CA THR A 265 8.36 -22.15 25.84
C THR A 265 6.95 -21.94 26.38
N ASP A 266 6.47 -22.85 27.26
CA ASP A 266 5.17 -22.71 27.92
C ASP A 266 5.03 -21.36 28.68
N THR A 267 6.13 -20.88 29.27
CA THR A 267 6.16 -19.56 29.93
C THR A 267 5.94 -18.44 28.92
N GLN A 268 6.60 -18.48 27.75
CA GLN A 268 6.39 -17.48 26.71
C GLN A 268 4.96 -17.51 26.16
N PHE A 269 4.36 -18.71 25.99
CA PHE A 269 2.94 -18.82 25.62
C PHE A 269 2.01 -18.27 26.70
N ALA A 270 2.33 -18.46 27.98
CA ALA A 270 1.57 -17.88 29.08
C ALA A 270 1.68 -16.34 29.11
N ASP A 271 2.87 -15.78 28.91
CA ASP A 271 3.08 -14.33 28.82
C ASP A 271 2.36 -13.73 27.61
N GLN A 272 2.35 -14.43 26.46
CA GLN A 272 1.59 -14.06 25.28
C GLN A 272 0.09 -14.01 25.57
N ALA A 273 -0.46 -15.05 26.20
CA ALA A 273 -1.87 -15.11 26.56
C ALA A 273 -2.27 -13.98 27.50
N GLU A 274 -1.45 -13.71 28.50
CA GLU A 274 -1.65 -12.62 29.45
C GLU A 274 -1.56 -11.25 28.77
N MET A 275 -0.69 -11.06 27.77
CA MET A 275 -0.64 -9.81 27.01
C MET A 275 -1.88 -9.63 26.12
N TYR A 276 -2.35 -10.68 25.43
CA TYR A 276 -3.60 -10.63 24.66
C TYR A 276 -4.78 -10.22 25.56
N ARG A 277 -4.91 -10.87 26.73
CA ARG A 277 -5.90 -10.54 27.74
C ARG A 277 -5.78 -9.07 28.15
N TYR A 278 -4.57 -8.63 28.49
CA TYR A 278 -4.30 -7.30 28.97
C TYR A 278 -4.69 -6.22 27.96
N VAL A 279 -4.36 -6.38 26.67
CA VAL A 279 -4.73 -5.42 25.62
C VAL A 279 -6.25 -5.26 25.56
N ILE A 280 -7.02 -6.36 25.60
CA ILE A 280 -8.49 -6.33 25.53
C ILE A 280 -9.08 -5.68 26.79
N GLU A 281 -8.58 -6.02 27.98
CA GLU A 281 -9.04 -5.42 29.23
C GLU A 281 -8.70 -3.92 29.29
N SER A 282 -7.50 -3.52 28.87
CA SER A 282 -7.06 -2.13 28.83
C SER A 282 -7.88 -1.32 27.83
N TYR A 283 -8.14 -1.86 26.63
CA TYR A 283 -9.03 -1.24 25.64
C TYR A 283 -10.43 -1.02 26.21
N LYS A 284 -11.04 -2.04 26.83
CA LYS A 284 -12.36 -1.94 27.46
C LYS A 284 -12.40 -0.93 28.61
N LYS A 285 -11.30 -0.82 29.36
CA LYS A 285 -11.17 0.06 30.53
C LYS A 285 -11.03 1.52 30.14
N TYR A 286 -10.17 1.83 29.18
CA TYR A 286 -9.79 3.22 28.88
C TYR A 286 -10.50 3.83 27.67
N ILE A 287 -10.96 3.02 26.71
CA ILE A 287 -11.74 3.53 25.58
C ILE A 287 -13.22 3.55 25.98
N PRO A 288 -13.89 4.72 26.01
CA PRO A 288 -15.34 4.82 26.19
C PRO A 288 -16.11 3.89 25.25
N GLN A 289 -17.18 3.24 25.74
CA GLN A 289 -17.96 2.27 24.96
C GLN A 289 -18.44 2.82 23.60
N ALA A 290 -18.81 4.10 23.52
CA ALA A 290 -19.25 4.73 22.27
C ALA A 290 -18.11 4.94 21.25
N GLN A 291 -16.86 4.88 21.69
CA GLN A 291 -15.65 4.96 20.86
C GLN A 291 -15.08 3.59 20.51
N GLN A 292 -15.54 2.51 21.15
CA GLN A 292 -15.02 1.17 20.90
C GLN A 292 -15.53 0.64 19.55
N TYR A 293 -14.72 0.75 18.49
CA TYR A 293 -15.09 0.22 17.18
C TYR A 293 -14.84 -1.29 17.06
N GLY A 294 -13.79 -1.81 17.71
CA GLY A 294 -13.49 -3.24 17.73
C GLY A 294 -12.00 -3.55 17.77
N ILE A 295 -11.73 -4.84 17.90
CA ILE A 295 -10.40 -5.45 17.92
C ILE A 295 -10.36 -6.49 16.81
N THR A 296 -9.34 -6.44 15.96
CA THR A 296 -9.04 -7.41 14.91
C THR A 296 -7.65 -7.97 15.17
N ILE A 297 -7.51 -9.29 15.03
CA ILE A 297 -6.25 -10.02 15.19
C ILE A 297 -5.67 -10.26 13.80
N TRP A 298 -4.35 -10.06 13.65
CA TRP A 298 -3.68 -10.11 12.35
C TRP A 298 -3.14 -11.51 12.04
N GLY A 299 -3.94 -12.26 11.28
CA GLY A 299 -3.68 -13.67 10.98
C GLY A 299 -4.61 -14.59 11.76
N VAL A 300 -4.63 -15.86 11.36
CA VAL A 300 -5.45 -16.88 12.01
C VAL A 300 -4.54 -17.82 12.78
N SER A 301 -3.57 -18.43 12.12
CA SER A 301 -2.77 -19.50 12.69
C SER A 301 -1.28 -19.17 12.65
N ASP A 302 -0.46 -19.95 13.36
CA ASP A 302 1.00 -19.92 13.24
C ASP A 302 1.51 -20.80 12.08
N ASP A 303 0.67 -21.12 11.08
CA ASP A 303 1.15 -21.82 9.88
C ASP A 303 2.18 -20.93 9.16
N PRO A 304 3.38 -21.45 8.83
CA PRO A 304 4.40 -20.68 8.12
C PRO A 304 3.92 -20.02 6.82
N ALA A 305 2.91 -20.59 6.14
CA ALA A 305 2.31 -20.00 4.94
C ALA A 305 1.54 -18.70 5.21
N GLU A 306 1.05 -18.49 6.44
CA GLU A 306 0.44 -17.22 6.87
C GLU A 306 1.50 -16.16 7.24
N HIS A 307 2.77 -16.56 7.38
CA HIS A 307 3.87 -15.75 7.91
C HIS A 307 5.05 -15.54 6.94
N GLU A 308 4.88 -15.82 5.64
CA GLU A 308 5.95 -15.71 4.64
C GLU A 308 6.60 -14.32 4.58
N ASN A 309 5.79 -13.26 4.71
CA ASN A 309 6.22 -11.87 4.58
C ASN A 309 6.11 -11.07 5.89
N TRP A 310 5.56 -11.67 6.94
CA TRP A 310 5.30 -11.02 8.22
C TRP A 310 5.54 -11.99 9.38
N LEU A 311 6.57 -11.71 10.19
CA LEU A 311 7.02 -12.52 11.33
C LEU A 311 7.34 -13.99 10.96
N PRO A 312 8.24 -14.24 9.98
CA PRO A 312 8.67 -15.60 9.68
C PRO A 312 9.36 -16.22 10.91
N ASP A 313 9.17 -17.53 11.08
CA ASP A 313 9.73 -18.30 12.20
C ASP A 313 9.31 -17.77 13.60
N ASP A 314 8.06 -17.34 13.74
CA ASP A 314 7.43 -16.92 15.00
C ASP A 314 6.08 -17.62 15.23
N ALA A 315 5.43 -17.36 16.36
CA ALA A 315 4.14 -17.94 16.74
C ALA A 315 3.21 -16.88 17.36
N PRO A 316 2.80 -15.84 16.60
CA PRO A 316 2.14 -14.67 17.18
C PRO A 316 0.61 -14.80 17.33
N ASN A 317 -0.02 -15.82 16.72
CA ASN A 317 -1.47 -15.91 16.56
C ASN A 317 -2.18 -16.74 17.65
N LEU A 318 -3.51 -16.87 17.57
CA LEU A 318 -4.29 -17.60 18.58
C LEU A 318 -4.33 -19.12 18.35
N TRP A 319 -4.12 -19.54 17.11
CA TRP A 319 -4.11 -20.94 16.71
C TRP A 319 -2.71 -21.37 16.31
N ASP A 320 -2.34 -22.62 16.61
CA ASP A 320 -1.10 -23.21 16.12
C ASP A 320 -1.20 -23.57 14.62
N ALA A 321 -0.09 -24.00 14.02
CA ALA A 321 -0.02 -24.38 12.60
C ALA A 321 -0.96 -25.54 12.19
N SER A 322 -1.58 -26.25 13.15
CA SER A 322 -2.59 -27.29 12.90
C SER A 322 -4.01 -26.84 13.27
N TYR A 323 -4.23 -25.53 13.47
CA TYR A 323 -5.47 -24.93 13.93
C TYR A 323 -5.93 -25.41 15.33
N GLY A 324 -4.99 -25.90 16.15
CA GLY A 324 -5.20 -26.12 17.57
C GLY A 324 -5.23 -24.80 18.34
N ARG A 325 -6.06 -24.70 19.37
CA ARG A 325 -6.12 -23.48 20.22
C ARG A 325 -4.87 -23.39 21.10
N LYS A 326 -4.17 -22.25 21.05
CA LYS A 326 -3.04 -21.95 21.93
C LYS A 326 -3.49 -21.34 23.26
N HIS A 327 -2.55 -21.14 24.18
CA HIS A 327 -2.78 -20.34 25.40
C HIS A 327 -3.33 -18.94 25.06
N ALA A 328 -2.85 -18.33 23.97
CA ALA A 328 -3.32 -17.05 23.47
C ALA A 328 -4.84 -17.00 23.23
N TYR A 329 -5.43 -18.08 22.71
CA TYR A 329 -6.89 -18.19 22.55
C TYR A 329 -7.64 -18.03 23.88
N LYS A 330 -7.14 -18.68 24.95
CA LYS A 330 -7.69 -18.52 26.30
C LYS A 330 -7.56 -17.08 26.79
N GLY A 331 -6.39 -16.47 26.62
CA GLY A 331 -6.15 -15.07 26.99
C GLY A 331 -7.15 -14.11 26.35
N VAL A 332 -7.44 -14.30 25.06
CA VAL A 332 -8.46 -13.52 24.34
C VAL A 332 -9.86 -13.76 24.91
N ALA A 333 -10.25 -15.02 25.13
CA ALA A 333 -11.56 -15.36 25.70
C ALA A 333 -11.75 -14.74 27.09
N ASP A 334 -10.74 -14.85 27.96
CA ASP A 334 -10.73 -14.28 29.30
C ASP A 334 -10.81 -12.75 29.26
N GLY A 335 -10.06 -12.09 28.37
CA GLY A 335 -10.08 -10.63 28.24
C GLY A 335 -11.46 -10.09 27.85
N PHE A 336 -12.15 -10.77 26.92
CA PHE A 336 -13.52 -10.42 26.58
C PHE A 336 -14.51 -10.70 27.71
N ALA A 337 -14.39 -11.86 28.38
CA ALA A 337 -15.26 -12.23 29.48
C ALA A 337 -15.03 -11.40 30.77
N GLY A 338 -13.83 -10.86 30.96
CA GLY A 338 -13.41 -10.19 32.19
C GLY A 338 -13.23 -11.14 33.40
N LYS A 339 -13.11 -12.45 33.14
CA LYS A 339 -12.91 -13.51 34.13
C LYS A 339 -12.24 -14.71 33.48
N ASP A 340 -11.77 -15.66 34.27
CA ASP A 340 -11.32 -16.95 33.74
C ASP A 340 -12.54 -17.75 33.23
N VAL A 341 -12.63 -17.96 31.92
CA VAL A 341 -13.78 -18.67 31.32
C VAL A 341 -13.78 -20.16 31.61
N SER A 342 -12.67 -20.72 32.11
CA SER A 342 -12.56 -22.14 32.44
C SER A 342 -13.11 -22.50 33.82
N GLU A 343 -13.25 -21.54 34.74
CA GLU A 343 -13.74 -21.77 36.10
C GLU A 343 -15.17 -22.36 36.11
N ASP A 344 -15.99 -21.96 35.15
CA ASP A 344 -17.39 -22.38 35.02
C ASP A 344 -17.62 -23.37 33.86
N PHE A 345 -16.56 -23.82 33.18
CA PHE A 345 -16.69 -24.70 32.01
C PHE A 345 -16.98 -26.14 32.45
N SER A 346 -18.23 -26.56 32.30
CA SER A 346 -18.71 -27.89 32.68
C SER A 346 -18.44 -29.00 31.66
N GLY A 347 -17.85 -28.66 30.50
CA GLY A 347 -17.47 -29.63 29.46
C GLY A 347 -18.44 -29.76 28.29
N ASP A 348 -19.65 -29.22 28.40
CA ASP A 348 -20.65 -29.32 27.32
C ASP A 348 -20.57 -28.11 26.37
N LEU A 349 -20.10 -28.35 25.15
CA LEU A 349 -20.31 -27.42 24.04
C LEU A 349 -21.80 -27.44 23.70
N GLN A 350 -22.54 -26.38 24.03
CA GLN A 350 -23.90 -26.21 23.53
C GLN A 350 -23.81 -25.90 22.03
N TYR A 351 -24.24 -26.86 21.21
CA TYR A 351 -24.35 -26.75 19.76
C TYR A 351 -25.62 -25.99 19.36
#